data_AF-A0A084GIQ3-F1
#
_entry.id   AF-A0A084GIQ3-F1
#
_cell.length_a   1.000
_cell.length_b   1.000
_cell.length_c   1.000
_cell.angle_alpha   90.00
_cell.angle_beta   90.00
_cell.angle_gamma   90.00
#
_symmetry.space_group_name_H-M   'P 1'
#
loop_
_entity.id
_entity.type
_entity.pdbx_description
1 polymer ?
#
loop_
_entity_poly.entity_id
_entity_poly.type
_entity_poly.pdbx_seq_one_letter_code
_entity_poly.pdbx_strand_id
1 'polypeptide(L)' 'MDKTVTFSFASSNYVGIEATETFSLKELGIDGELNDENLKIEIDKLFQAWVWDKINISYSIVISD' A
#
# COMPACT_ATOMS: atom_id res chain seq x y z
N MET A 1 -13.86 -18.52 4.72
CA MET A 1 -13.20 -17.82 3.60
C MET A 1 -12.26 -16.81 4.21
N ASP A 2 -10.96 -17.00 4.04
CA ASP A 2 -9.97 -16.02 4.49
C ASP A 2 -10.23 -14.69 3.75
N LYS A 3 -10.41 -13.62 4.51
CA LYS A 3 -10.56 -12.27 3.96
C LYS A 3 -9.19 -11.79 3.47
N THR A 4 -9.16 -11.20 2.28
CA THR A 4 -7.96 -10.62 1.67
C THR A 4 -8.18 -9.15 1.38
N VAL A 5 -7.10 -8.38 1.36
CA VAL A 5 -7.09 -6.98 0.96
C VAL A 5 -6.05 -6.80 -0.14
N THR A 6 -6.36 -5.94 -1.11
CA THR A 6 -5.43 -5.58 -2.17
C THR A 6 -5.14 -4.10 -2.05
N PHE A 7 -3.86 -3.77 -1.91
CA PHE A 7 -3.35 -2.41 -1.98
C PHE A 7 -2.86 -2.17 -3.39
N SER A 8 -3.34 -1.09 -4.02
CA SER A 8 -2.92 -0.72 -5.35
C SER A 8 -2.80 0.80 -5.46
N PHE A 9 -1.74 1.27 -6.09
CA PHE A 9 -1.64 2.65 -6.55
C PHE A 9 -1.17 2.69 -7.99
N ALA A 10 -1.66 3.67 -8.73
CA ALA A 10 -1.21 3.99 -10.08
C ALA A 10 -1.08 5.50 -10.19
N SER A 11 0.03 5.95 -10.75
CA SER A 11 0.27 7.37 -10.99
C SER A 11 -0.46 7.83 -12.24
N SER A 12 -1.30 8.86 -12.11
CA SER A 12 -1.95 9.49 -13.26
C SER A 12 -0.98 10.33 -14.11
N ASN A 13 0.19 10.70 -13.55
CA ASN A 13 1.10 11.66 -14.17
C ASN A 13 2.37 11.02 -14.75
N TYR A 14 2.70 9.80 -14.32
CA TYR A 14 3.96 9.15 -14.69
C TYR A 14 3.68 7.73 -15.18
N VAL A 15 4.05 7.46 -16.44
CA VAL A 15 3.87 6.15 -17.07
C VAL A 15 4.76 5.12 -16.39
N GLY A 16 4.19 3.95 -16.07
CA GLY A 16 4.91 2.84 -15.47
C GLY A 16 5.13 2.94 -13.95
N ILE A 17 4.55 3.95 -13.30
CA ILE A 17 4.56 4.08 -11.84
C ILE A 17 3.26 3.52 -11.28
N GLU A 18 3.27 2.23 -10.96
CA GLU A 18 2.18 1.51 -10.30
C GLU A 18 2.74 0.46 -9.34
N ALA A 19 1.96 0.10 -8.32
CA ALA A 19 2.22 -1.07 -7.50
C ALA A 19 0.89 -1.70 -7.09
N THR A 20 0.82 -3.02 -7.11
CA THR A 20 -0.32 -3.80 -6.62
C THR A 20 0.20 -4.96 -5.79
N GLU A 21 -0.27 -5.06 -4.56
CA GLU A 21 0.07 -6.16 -3.64
C GLU A 21 -1.19 -6.64 -2.92
N THR A 22 -1.33 -7.95 -2.79
CA THR A 22 -2.47 -8.59 -2.13
C THR A 22 -1.99 -9.31 -0.88
N PHE A 23 -2.68 -9.08 0.22
CA PHE A 23 -2.38 -9.65 1.53
C PHE A 23 -3.62 -10.33 2.09
N SER A 24 -3.44 -11.43 2.80
CA SER A 24 -4.45 -11.93 3.72
C SER A 24 -4.49 -11.08 5.00
N LEU A 25 -5.64 -11.01 5.67
CA LEU A 25 -5.72 -10.29 6.96
C LEU A 25 -4.74 -10.84 8.00
N LYS A 26 -4.45 -12.15 7.96
CA LYS A 26 -3.46 -12.81 8.82
C LYS A 26 -2.03 -12.32 8.56
N GLU A 27 -1.65 -12.14 7.31
CA GLU A 27 -0.32 -11.60 6.95
C GLU A 27 -0.13 -10.16 7.43
N LEU A 28 -1.24 -9.42 7.57
CA LEU A 28 -1.25 -8.07 8.12
C LEU A 28 -1.30 -8.03 9.66
N GLY A 29 -1.29 -9.19 10.32
CA GLY A 29 -1.40 -9.29 11.78
C GLY A 29 -2.78 -8.92 12.31
N ILE A 30 -3.80 -8.90 11.45
CA ILE A 30 -5.19 -8.67 11.83
C ILE A 30 -5.79 -10.03 12.21
N ASP A 31 -5.66 -10.37 13.50
CA ASP A 31 -6.24 -11.56 14.10
C ASP A 31 -7.51 -11.22 14.90
N GLY A 32 -8.65 -11.81 14.51
CA GLY A 32 -9.91 -11.72 15.26
C GLY A 32 -11.12 -11.23 14.45
N GLU A 33 -12.31 -11.38 15.03
CA GLU A 33 -13.53 -10.74 14.52
C GLU A 33 -13.51 -9.24 14.85
N LEU A 34 -12.78 -8.46 14.05
CA LEU A 34 -12.99 -7.02 14.01
C LEU A 34 -14.32 -6.73 13.32
N ASN A 35 -15.08 -5.79 13.88
CA ASN A 35 -16.21 -5.19 13.19
C ASN A 35 -15.71 -4.39 11.97
N ASP A 36 -16.61 -4.10 11.04
CA ASP A 36 -16.24 -3.48 9.76
C ASP A 36 -15.59 -2.09 9.93
N GLU A 37 -16.01 -1.32 10.94
CA GLU A 37 -15.43 0.00 11.23
C GLU A 37 -13.97 -0.09 11.71
N ASN A 38 -13.69 -0.96 12.68
CA ASN A 38 -12.33 -1.14 13.19
C ASN A 38 -11.42 -1.77 12.12
N LEU A 39 -11.95 -2.70 11.32
CA LEU A 39 -11.22 -3.28 10.20
C LEU A 39 -10.80 -2.19 9.22
N LYS A 40 -11.70 -1.26 8.87
CA LYS A 40 -11.39 -0.15 7.98
C LYS A 40 -10.29 0.76 8.53
N ILE A 41 -10.35 1.10 9.82
CA ILE A 41 -9.34 1.96 10.47
C ILE A 41 -7.95 1.31 10.44
N GLU A 42 -7.87 0.01 10.74
CA GLU A 42 -6.59 -0.71 10.73
C GLU A 42 -6.03 -0.86 9.31
N ILE A 43 -6.89 -1.17 8.34
CA ILE A 43 -6.51 -1.25 6.92
C ILE A 43 -6.03 0.11 6.40
N ASP A 44 -6.68 1.22 6.77
CA ASP A 44 -6.26 2.57 6.36
C ASP A 44 -4.84 2.91 6.89
N LYS A 45 -4.53 2.54 8.14
CA LYS A 45 -3.19 2.73 8.72
C LYS A 45 -2.13 1.89 7.99
N LEU A 46 -2.44 0.62 7.73
CA LEU A 46 -1.55 -0.29 7.00
C LEU A 46 -1.32 0.18 5.58
N PHE A 47 -2.37 0.67 4.91
CA PHE A 47 -2.27 1.23 3.57
C PHE A 47 -1.37 2.48 3.57
N GLN A 48 -1.52 3.39 4.53
CA GLN A 48 -0.63 4.56 4.65
C GLN A 48 0.83 4.15 4.85
N ALA A 49 1.10 3.19 5.74
CA ALA A 49 2.45 2.69 5.98
C ALA A 49 3.05 2.04 4.71
N TRP A 50 2.25 1.23 4.00
CA TRP A 50 2.64 0.61 2.72
C TRP A 50 2.97 1.65 1.65
N VAL A 51 2.15 2.71 1.52
CA VAL A 51 2.44 3.81 0.59
C VAL A 51 3.76 4.50 0.95
N TRP A 52 4.00 4.81 2.23
CA TRP A 52 5.23 5.45 2.67
C TRP A 52 6.48 4.57 2.46
N ASP A 53 6.37 3.25 2.61
CA ASP A 53 7.46 2.30 2.32
C ASP A 53 7.86 2.29 0.84
N LYS A 54 6.90 2.43 -0.08
CA LYS A 54 7.17 2.52 -1.53
C LYS A 54 7.76 3.86 -1.96
N ILE A 55 7.52 4.92 -1.19
CA ILE A 55 7.97 6.28 -1.51
C ILE A 55 9.41 6.45 -1.00
N ASN A 56 10.38 5.97 -1.79
CA ASN A 56 11.79 6.31 -1.61
C ASN A 56 12.19 7.44 -2.56
N ILE A 57 12.13 8.68 -2.08
CA ILE A 57 12.38 9.88 -2.89
C ILE A 57 13.86 10.23 -2.83
N SER A 58 14.55 10.00 -3.93
CA SER A 58 15.86 10.60 -4.20
C SER A 58 15.86 11.13 -5.64
N TYR A 59 16.57 12.22 -5.90
CA TYR A 59 16.71 12.77 -7.24
C TYR A 59 18.17 13.03 -7.56
N SER A 60 18.52 12.85 -8.83
CA SER A 60 19.82 13.21 -9.39
C SER A 60 19.58 13.86 -10.75
N ILE A 61 20.30 14.95 -11.02
CA ILE A 61 20.20 15.66 -12.30
C ILE A 61 21.52 15.42 -13.03
N VAL A 62 21.46 14.76 -14.18
CA VAL A 62 22.60 14.58 -15.08
C VAL A 62 22.43 15.53 -16.26
N ILE A 63 23.35 16.49 -16.40
CA ILE A 63 23.43 17.38 -17.56
C ILE A 63 24.64 16.92 -18.36
N SER A 64 24.42 16.50 -19.60
CA SER A 64 25.48 16.16 -20.56
C SER A 64 25.67 17.33 -21.52
N ASP A 65 26.92 17.66 -21.85
CA ASP A 65 27.29 18.72 -22.81
C ASP A 65 26.90 18.37 -24.25
#